data_AF-A0A927UH40-F1
#
_entry.id   AF-A0A927UH40-F1
#
_cell.length_a   1.000
_cell.length_b   1.000
_cell.length_c   1.000
_cell.angle_alpha   90.00
_cell.angle_beta   90.00
_cell.angle_gamma   90.00
#
_symmetry.space_group_name_H-M   'P 1'
#
loop_
_entity.id
_entity.type
_entity.pdbx_description
1 polymer ?
#
loop_
_entity_poly.entity_id
_entity_poly.type
_entity_poly.pdbx_seq_one_letter_code
_entity_poly.pdbx_strand_id
1 'polypeptide(L)'
;MERMWNEATSLETMQQQISDIFHDRLGGGILICDVFKPDPQDFELLYQKVLMVNNTELFMKYPLAFITVWALSFKYGKDFDFDDVRKSNIGAMPQHHARFITEYFVTTFYDYNIYTDGIKIKTLQDIRRIIKLQHE
;
A
#
# COMPACT_ATOMS: atom_id res chain seq x y z
N MET A 1 -11.57 -13.83 -12.87
CA MET A 1 -12.01 -13.41 -11.53
C MET A 1 -13.14 -12.43 -11.74
N GLU A 2 -14.15 -12.49 -10.88
CA GLU A 2 -15.25 -11.52 -10.89
C GLU A 2 -14.76 -10.20 -10.29
N ARG A 3 -15.19 -9.05 -10.85
CA ARG A 3 -14.77 -7.74 -10.38
C ARG A 3 -15.19 -7.52 -8.93
N MET A 4 -14.25 -7.06 -8.10
CA MET A 4 -14.53 -6.69 -6.72
C MET A 4 -15.18 -5.31 -6.64
N TRP A 5 -14.77 -4.37 -7.50
CA TRP A 5 -15.12 -2.96 -7.39
C TRP A 5 -15.58 -2.34 -8.71
N ASN A 6 -16.19 -1.16 -8.58
CA ASN A 6 -16.53 -0.29 -9.70
C ASN A 6 -16.18 1.17 -9.36
N GLU A 7 -16.30 2.07 -10.33
CA GLU A 7 -15.89 3.47 -10.19
C GLU A 7 -16.53 4.21 -9.01
N ALA A 8 -17.79 3.85 -8.68
CA ALA A 8 -18.53 4.43 -7.56
C ALA A 8 -18.08 3.91 -6.19
N THR A 9 -17.35 2.78 -6.13
CA THR A 9 -16.79 2.27 -4.88
C THR A 9 -15.80 3.29 -4.29
N SER A 10 -16.04 3.70 -3.05
CA SER A 10 -15.19 4.69 -2.37
C SER A 10 -13.86 4.07 -1.89
N LEU A 11 -12.82 4.89 -1.75
CA LEU A 11 -11.54 4.42 -1.19
C LEU A 11 -11.69 3.91 0.24
N GLU A 12 -12.64 4.46 0.99
CA GLU A 12 -12.99 3.99 2.34
C GLU A 12 -13.58 2.58 2.33
N THR A 13 -14.52 2.32 1.43
CA THR A 13 -15.10 0.98 1.22
C THR A 13 -14.03 -0.03 0.79
N MET A 14 -13.16 0.37 -0.15
CA MET A 14 -12.06 -0.49 -0.61
C MET A 14 -11.12 -0.84 0.53
N GLN A 15 -10.69 0.15 1.34
CA GLN A 15 -9.84 -0.11 2.48
C GLN A 15 -10.51 -1.04 3.50
N GLN A 16 -11.78 -0.84 3.81
CA GLN A 16 -12.47 -1.71 4.76
C GLN A 16 -12.47 -3.16 4.27
N GLN A 17 -12.80 -3.38 3.00
CA GLN A 17 -12.78 -4.73 2.42
C GLN A 17 -11.37 -5.33 2.38
N ILE A 18 -10.36 -4.51 2.07
CA ILE A 18 -8.95 -4.92 2.18
C ILE A 18 -8.65 -5.33 3.64
N SER A 19 -9.04 -4.51 4.61
CA SER A 19 -8.84 -4.80 6.04
C SER A 19 -9.52 -6.10 6.46
N ASP A 20 -10.74 -6.35 6.01
CA ASP A 20 -11.49 -7.58 6.30
C ASP A 20 -10.78 -8.80 5.70
N ILE A 21 -10.33 -8.71 4.44
CA ILE A 21 -9.53 -9.75 3.77
C ILE A 21 -8.23 -10.05 4.53
N PHE A 22 -7.56 -9.01 5.03
CA PHE A 22 -6.38 -9.19 5.87
C PHE A 22 -6.76 -9.81 7.21
N HIS A 23 -7.78 -9.33 7.92
CA HIS A 23 -8.19 -9.86 9.23
C HIS A 23 -8.60 -11.34 9.16
N ASP A 24 -9.35 -11.74 8.13
CA ASP A 24 -9.81 -13.12 7.95
C ASP A 24 -8.65 -14.09 7.65
N ARG A 25 -7.49 -13.57 7.23
CA ARG A 25 -6.32 -14.36 6.83
C ARG A 25 -5.07 -14.07 7.66
N LEU A 26 -5.19 -13.21 8.69
CA LEU A 26 -4.11 -12.82 9.58
C LEU A 26 -3.91 -13.88 10.67
N GLY A 27 -2.92 -14.74 10.46
CA GLY A 27 -2.50 -15.75 11.45
C GLY A 27 -1.08 -16.29 11.24
N GLY A 28 -0.40 -15.94 10.16
CA GLY A 28 0.97 -16.38 9.86
C GLY A 28 1.56 -15.46 8.80
N GLY A 29 2.89 -15.31 8.75
CA GLY A 29 3.58 -14.40 7.84
C GLY A 29 3.33 -14.69 6.36
N ILE A 30 2.25 -14.14 5.81
CA ILE A 30 1.79 -14.33 4.43
C ILE A 30 2.04 -13.02 3.66
N LEU A 31 2.47 -13.12 2.40
CA LEU A 31 2.72 -11.96 1.53
C LEU A 31 1.40 -11.30 1.14
N ILE A 32 1.35 -9.96 0.99
CA ILE A 32 0.15 -9.26 0.48
C ILE A 32 -0.34 -9.88 -0.82
N CYS A 33 0.58 -10.20 -1.73
CA CYS A 33 0.29 -10.79 -3.03
C CYS A 33 -0.33 -12.20 -2.93
N ASP A 34 -0.19 -12.87 -1.79
CA ASP A 34 -0.78 -14.19 -1.54
C ASP A 34 -2.19 -14.09 -0.95
N VAL A 35 -2.45 -13.04 -0.18
CA VAL A 35 -3.76 -12.76 0.46
C VAL A 35 -4.70 -12.05 -0.50
N PHE A 36 -4.22 -10.98 -1.13
CA PHE A 36 -5.01 -10.09 -1.96
C PHE A 36 -4.54 -10.19 -3.42
N LYS A 37 -5.41 -10.77 -4.25
CA LYS A 37 -5.15 -11.03 -5.67
C LYS A 37 -6.23 -10.36 -6.52
N PRO A 38 -6.28 -9.02 -6.55
CA PRO A 38 -7.25 -8.32 -7.39
C PRO A 38 -6.99 -8.66 -8.86
N ASP A 39 -8.01 -8.52 -9.70
CA ASP A 39 -7.78 -8.48 -11.13
C ASP A 39 -7.07 -7.16 -11.52
N PRO A 40 -6.52 -7.05 -12.75
CA PRO A 40 -5.83 -5.84 -13.17
C PRO A 40 -6.71 -4.57 -13.14
N GLN A 41 -8.02 -4.68 -13.33
CA GLN A 41 -8.93 -3.53 -13.34
C GLN A 41 -9.22 -3.04 -11.92
N ASP A 42 -9.42 -3.95 -10.98
CA ASP A 42 -9.58 -3.63 -9.56
C ASP A 42 -8.29 -2.99 -9.00
N PHE A 43 -7.12 -3.52 -9.39
CA PHE A 43 -5.84 -2.90 -9.03
C PHE A 43 -5.72 -1.48 -9.59
N GLU A 44 -6.01 -1.29 -10.89
CA GLU A 44 -5.92 0.03 -11.52
C GLU A 44 -6.87 1.04 -10.85
N LEU A 45 -8.09 0.61 -10.53
CA LEU A 45 -9.07 1.46 -9.86
C LEU A 45 -8.60 1.90 -8.46
N LEU A 46 -8.06 0.96 -7.67
CA LEU A 46 -7.50 1.26 -6.36
C LEU A 46 -6.27 2.19 -6.49
N TYR A 47 -5.37 1.88 -7.44
CA TYR A 47 -4.17 2.65 -7.74
C TYR A 47 -4.52 4.12 -8.02
N GLN A 48 -5.45 4.37 -8.95
CA GLN A 48 -5.86 5.73 -9.31
C GLN A 48 -6.47 6.49 -8.12
N LYS A 49 -7.31 5.84 -7.30
CA LYS A 49 -7.90 6.47 -6.11
C LYS A 49 -6.85 6.80 -5.05
N VAL A 50 -5.85 5.93 -4.87
CA VAL A 50 -4.73 6.19 -3.95
C VAL A 50 -3.87 7.36 -4.45
N LEU A 51 -3.62 7.48 -5.76
CA LEU A 51 -2.86 8.61 -6.32
C LEU A 51 -3.55 9.97 -6.14
N MET A 52 -4.88 9.99 -6.03
CA MET A 52 -5.64 11.22 -5.77
C MET A 52 -5.48 11.74 -4.33
N VAL A 53 -4.91 10.96 -3.41
CA VAL A 53 -4.68 11.37 -2.03
C VAL A 53 -3.46 12.29 -1.93
N ASN A 54 -3.69 13.54 -1.49
CA ASN A 54 -2.71 14.62 -1.56
C ASN A 54 -2.50 15.39 -0.24
N ASN A 55 -3.08 14.94 0.87
CA ASN A 55 -2.92 15.60 2.16
C ASN A 55 -2.74 14.60 3.31
N THR A 56 -2.08 15.07 4.38
CA THR A 56 -1.68 14.25 5.52
C THR A 56 -2.83 13.49 6.18
N GLU A 57 -4.00 14.14 6.35
CA GLU A 57 -5.17 13.51 6.96
C GLU A 57 -5.65 12.29 6.16
N LEU A 58 -5.76 12.42 4.84
CA LEU A 58 -6.19 11.34 3.97
C LEU A 58 -5.15 10.21 3.88
N PHE A 59 -3.85 10.53 3.92
CA PHE A 59 -2.79 9.50 4.02
C PHE A 59 -2.97 8.63 5.28
N MET A 60 -3.30 9.26 6.41
CA MET A 60 -3.55 8.55 7.67
C MET A 60 -4.90 7.85 7.70
N LYS A 61 -5.89 8.34 6.94
CA LYS A 61 -7.19 7.70 6.84
C LYS A 61 -7.12 6.39 6.04
N TYR A 62 -6.23 6.29 5.05
CA TYR A 62 -6.20 5.16 4.10
C TYR A 62 -4.89 4.34 4.05
N PRO A 63 -4.26 3.99 5.20
CA PRO A 63 -2.92 3.42 5.21
C PRO A 63 -2.84 2.04 4.53
N LEU A 64 -3.84 1.18 4.69
CA LEU A 64 -3.85 -0.17 4.11
C LEU A 64 -4.00 -0.15 2.59
N ALA A 65 -4.80 0.78 2.07
CA ALA A 65 -4.95 0.96 0.63
C ALA A 65 -3.60 1.33 -0.01
N PHE A 66 -2.89 2.30 0.59
CA PHE A 66 -1.55 2.68 0.16
C PHE A 66 -0.55 1.53 0.19
N ILE A 67 -0.51 0.78 1.29
CA ILE A 67 0.41 -0.34 1.46
C ILE A 67 0.12 -1.45 0.44
N THR A 68 -1.16 -1.73 0.22
CA THR A 68 -1.62 -2.74 -0.72
C THR A 68 -1.25 -2.35 -2.16
N VAL A 69 -1.49 -1.09 -2.54
CA VAL A 69 -1.08 -0.58 -3.86
C VAL A 69 0.44 -0.64 -4.00
N TRP A 70 1.19 -0.22 -2.98
CA TRP A 70 2.64 -0.28 -3.03
C TRP A 70 3.15 -1.71 -3.26
N ALA A 71 2.67 -2.68 -2.47
CA ALA A 71 3.09 -4.07 -2.62
C ALA A 71 2.68 -4.69 -3.97
N LEU A 72 1.48 -4.36 -4.47
CA LEU A 72 1.01 -4.87 -5.76
C LEU A 72 1.64 -4.16 -6.95
N SER A 73 2.09 -2.91 -6.80
CA SER A 73 2.69 -2.14 -7.90
C SER A 73 3.87 -2.88 -8.53
N PHE A 74 4.69 -3.58 -7.74
CA PHE A 74 5.76 -4.45 -8.23
C PHE A 74 5.24 -5.59 -9.11
N LYS A 75 4.16 -6.25 -8.70
CA LYS A 75 3.53 -7.34 -9.48
C LYS A 75 2.98 -6.85 -10.82
N TYR A 76 2.50 -5.61 -10.88
CA TYR A 76 1.92 -5.01 -12.08
C TYR A 76 2.90 -4.11 -12.86
N GLY A 77 4.17 -4.01 -12.44
CA GLY A 77 5.18 -3.17 -13.10
C GLY A 77 4.89 -1.67 -13.06
N LYS A 78 4.31 -1.18 -11.95
CA LYS A 78 3.94 0.22 -11.71
C LYS A 78 4.62 0.83 -10.48
N ASP A 79 5.64 0.15 -9.95
CA ASP A 79 6.36 0.52 -8.75
C ASP A 79 7.07 1.87 -8.87
N PHE A 80 7.74 2.10 -9.99
CA PHE A 80 8.45 3.36 -10.25
C PHE A 80 7.48 4.57 -10.27
N ASP A 81 6.40 4.46 -11.04
CA ASP A 81 5.39 5.52 -11.16
C ASP A 81 4.74 5.82 -9.80
N PHE A 82 4.43 4.77 -9.04
CA PHE A 82 3.85 4.93 -7.70
C PHE A 82 4.80 5.65 -6.75
N ASP A 83 6.07 5.27 -6.74
CA ASP A 83 7.07 5.86 -5.86
C ASP A 83 7.34 7.33 -6.19
N ASP A 84 7.36 7.70 -7.46
CA ASP A 84 7.58 9.07 -7.88
C ASP A 84 6.39 9.97 -7.53
N VAL A 85 5.16 9.52 -7.78
CA VAL A 85 3.96 10.28 -7.37
C VAL A 85 3.90 10.41 -5.85
N ARG A 86 4.19 9.33 -5.11
CA ARG A 86 4.23 9.37 -3.64
C ARG A 86 5.31 10.33 -3.13
N LYS A 87 6.52 10.28 -3.67
CA LYS A 87 7.61 11.21 -3.29
C LYS A 87 7.24 12.65 -3.58
N SER A 88 6.57 12.91 -4.71
CA SER A 88 6.07 14.24 -5.04
C SER A 88 5.03 14.71 -4.01
N ASN A 89 4.04 13.88 -3.70
CA ASN A 89 2.97 14.22 -2.75
C ASN A 89 3.51 14.41 -1.33
N ILE A 90 4.35 13.50 -0.84
CA ILE A 90 4.95 13.58 0.50
C ILE A 90 6.02 14.67 0.57
N GLY A 91 6.82 14.85 -0.48
CA GLY A 91 7.88 15.85 -0.56
C GLY A 91 7.35 17.29 -0.61
N ALA A 92 6.13 17.48 -1.09
CA ALA A 92 5.42 18.76 -1.01
C ALA A 92 4.88 19.07 0.40
N MET A 93 4.89 18.10 1.33
CA MET A 93 4.40 18.30 2.69
C MET A 93 5.45 18.90 3.62
N PRO A 94 5.04 19.61 4.68
CA PRO A 94 5.94 19.98 5.77
C PRO A 94 6.69 18.75 6.31
N GLN A 95 7.98 18.92 6.62
CA GLN A 95 8.87 17.82 7.01
C GLN A 95 8.35 16.99 8.20
N HIS A 96 7.68 17.63 9.17
CA HIS A 96 7.10 16.95 10.32
C HIS A 96 5.90 16.07 9.93
N HIS A 97 5.09 16.47 8.95
CA HIS A 97 4.01 15.64 8.40
C HIS A 97 4.56 14.44 7.63
N ALA A 98 5.56 14.67 6.78
CA ALA A 98 6.19 13.60 6.01
C ALA A 98 6.80 12.52 6.93
N ARG A 99 7.47 12.94 8.01
CA ARG A 99 7.98 12.03 9.04
C ARG A 99 6.85 11.24 9.71
N PHE A 100 5.79 11.92 10.13
CA PHE A 100 4.66 11.30 10.83
C PHE A 100 3.94 10.25 9.97
N ILE A 101 3.63 10.58 8.70
CA ILE A 101 3.03 9.64 7.73
C ILE A 101 3.90 8.39 7.58
N THR A 102 5.22 8.60 7.51
CA THR A 102 6.15 7.50 7.30
C THR A 102 6.23 6.57 8.52
N GLU A 103 6.28 7.12 9.73
CA GLU A 103 6.23 6.36 10.98
C GLU A 103 4.89 5.60 11.11
N TYR A 104 3.79 6.23 10.70
CA TYR A 104 2.46 5.62 10.68
C TYR A 104 2.39 4.42 9.73
N PHE A 105 2.89 4.56 8.50
CA PHE A 105 2.97 3.45 7.55
C PHE A 105 3.78 2.28 8.09
N VAL A 106 4.95 2.54 8.69
CA VAL A 106 5.78 1.50 9.30
C VAL A 106 5.02 0.75 10.39
N THR A 107 4.25 1.47 11.20
CA THR A 107 3.38 0.88 12.24
C THR A 107 2.32 -0.02 11.61
N THR A 108 1.64 0.44 10.55
CA THR A 108 0.65 -0.38 9.85
C THR A 108 1.27 -1.64 9.21
N PHE A 109 2.46 -1.56 8.61
CA PHE A 109 3.16 -2.75 8.12
C PHE A 109 3.42 -3.78 9.24
N TYR A 110 3.78 -3.29 10.43
CA TYR A 110 4.05 -4.12 11.59
C TYR A 110 2.77 -4.79 12.12
N ASP A 111 1.70 -4.02 12.31
CA ASP A 111 0.42 -4.48 12.87
C ASP A 111 -0.22 -5.56 11.99
N TYR A 112 -0.15 -5.38 10.68
CA TYR A 112 -0.68 -6.33 9.69
C TYR A 112 0.34 -7.42 9.33
N ASN A 113 1.49 -7.48 10.01
CA ASN A 113 2.51 -8.51 9.83
C ASN A 113 2.82 -8.80 8.36
N ILE A 114 2.90 -7.74 7.54
CA ILE A 114 3.00 -7.84 6.09
C ILE A 114 4.43 -8.21 5.70
N TYR A 115 4.53 -9.25 4.87
CA TYR A 115 5.78 -9.66 4.23
C TYR A 115 5.75 -9.24 2.75
N THR A 116 6.89 -8.82 2.24
CA THR A 116 7.17 -8.66 0.82
C THR A 116 8.51 -9.31 0.54
N ASP A 117 8.56 -10.24 -0.42
CA ASP A 117 9.74 -11.06 -0.77
C ASP A 117 10.41 -11.78 0.43
N GLY A 118 9.61 -12.29 1.36
CA GLY A 118 10.10 -12.99 2.56
C GLY A 118 10.69 -12.08 3.64
N ILE A 119 10.69 -10.76 3.44
CA ILE A 119 11.14 -9.77 4.42
C ILE A 119 9.92 -9.21 5.15
N LYS A 120 9.92 -9.30 6.48
CA LYS A 120 8.94 -8.58 7.31
C LYS A 120 9.30 -7.11 7.35
N ILE A 121 8.40 -6.24 6.88
CA ILE A 121 8.62 -4.79 6.96
C ILE A 121 8.42 -4.34 8.40
N LYS A 122 9.51 -4.00 9.10
CA LYS A 122 9.49 -3.44 10.46
C LYS A 122 10.01 -2.01 10.51
N THR A 123 10.73 -1.60 9.48
CA THR A 123 11.41 -0.31 9.40
C THR A 123 11.39 0.23 7.97
N LEU A 124 11.63 1.53 7.84
CA LEU A 124 11.94 2.18 6.56
C LEU A 124 13.13 1.56 5.82
N GLN A 125 14.09 0.98 6.54
CA GLN A 125 15.25 0.33 5.91
C GLN A 125 14.86 -0.98 5.23
N ASP A 126 13.87 -1.70 5.78
CA ASP A 126 13.35 -2.92 5.15
C ASP A 126 12.67 -2.59 3.82
N ILE A 127 11.92 -1.49 3.76
CA ILE A 127 11.33 -0.95 2.52
C ILE A 127 12.42 -0.67 1.48
N ARG A 128 13.47 0.06 1.87
CA ARG A 128 14.60 0.38 0.97
C ARG A 128 15.34 -0.87 0.49
N ARG A 129 15.40 -1.92 1.32
CA ARG A 129 16.10 -3.17 1.00
C ARG A 129 15.34 -4.00 -0.04
N ILE A 130 14.02 -4.02 0.00
CA ILE A 130 13.18 -4.69 -1.01
C ILE A 130 13.35 -4.02 -2.37
N ILE A 131 13.24 -2.69 -2.42
CA ILE A 131 13.44 -1.92 -3.65
C ILE A 131 14.82 -2.25 -4.26
N LYS A 132 15.86 -2.36 -3.42
CA LYS A 132 17.22 -2.66 -3.87
C LYS A 132 17.35 -4.07 -4.46
N LEU A 133 16.70 -5.07 -3.85
CA LEU A 133 16.73 -6.47 -4.32
C LEU A 133 16.01 -6.67 -5.66
N GLN A 134 15.07 -5.81 -6.01
CA GLN A 134 14.33 -5.90 -7.28
C GLN A 134 14.99 -5.14 -8.44
N HIS A 135 16.02 -4.33 -8.15
CA HIS A 135 16.83 -3.61 -9.15
C HIS A 135 18.23 -4.23 -9.34
N GLU A 136 18.50 -5.39 -8.74
CA GLU A 136 19.68 -6.23 -8.95
C GLU A 136 19.33 -7.46 -9.80
#